data_AF-A0A3B4GXI0-F1
#
_entry.id   AF-A0A3B4GXI0-F1
#
_cell.length_a   1.000
_cell.length_b   1.000
_cell.length_c   1.000
_cell.angle_alpha   90.00
_cell.angle_beta   90.00
_cell.angle_gamma   90.00
#
_symmetry.space_group_name_H-M   'P 1'
#
loop_
_entity.id
_entity.type
_entity.pdbx_description
1 polymer ?
#
loop_
_entity_poly.entity_id
_entity_poly.type
_entity_poly.pdbx_seq_one_letter_code
_entity_poly.pdbx_strand_id
1 'polypeptide(L)' 'MSGANAKKGSSSGVVEWISSACRFATDRNDFRRNLLVNLGLFAAGVWVARNLSDFDLMSPQPVT' A
#
# COMPACT_ATOMS: atom_id res chain seq x y z
N MET A 1 36.29 -28.68 0.26
CA MET A 1 35.85 -28.82 1.67
C MET A 1 34.69 -27.86 1.90
N SER A 2 33.56 -28.38 2.42
CA SER A 2 32.32 -27.71 2.91
C SER A 2 31.85 -26.46 2.16
N GLY A 3 30.73 -26.48 1.42
CA GLY A 3 29.43 -26.93 1.94
C GLY A 3 28.84 -25.89 2.91
N ALA A 4 28.69 -24.63 2.50
CA ALA A 4 27.89 -23.65 3.24
C ALA A 4 26.43 -23.76 2.79
N ASN A 5 25.81 -24.89 3.13
CA ASN A 5 24.37 -25.08 3.08
C ASN A 5 23.76 -24.34 4.28
N ALA A 6 23.80 -23.01 4.25
CA ALA A 6 23.16 -22.18 5.27
C ALA A 6 21.66 -22.17 4.99
N LYS A 7 20.95 -23.07 5.68
CA LYS A 7 19.49 -23.07 5.84
C LYS A 7 18.98 -21.64 6.04
N LYS A 8 18.44 -21.00 5.00
CA LYS A 8 17.61 -19.80 5.16
C LYS A 8 16.16 -20.25 5.24
N GLY A 9 15.86 -20.90 6.36
CA GLY A 9 14.51 -21.37 6.66
C GLY A 9 13.54 -20.20 6.69
N SER A 10 12.43 -20.33 5.94
CA SER A 10 11.12 -19.65 6.03
C SER A 10 11.08 -18.10 6.09
N SER A 11 11.91 -17.46 6.92
CA SER A 11 12.05 -16.01 7.07
C SER A 11 12.75 -15.29 5.90
N SER A 12 13.54 -16.01 5.09
CA SER A 12 14.24 -15.41 3.94
C SER A 12 13.27 -14.80 2.94
N GLY A 13 12.20 -15.51 2.62
CA GLY A 13 11.29 -15.12 1.54
C GLY A 13 10.54 -13.84 1.86
N VAL A 14 10.06 -13.70 3.10
CA VAL A 14 9.34 -12.49 3.55
C VAL A 14 10.27 -11.29 3.60
N VAL A 15 11.48 -11.46 4.16
CA VAL A 15 12.48 -10.38 4.22
C VAL A 15 12.92 -9.95 2.82
N GLU A 16 13.08 -10.89 1.90
CA GLU A 16 13.49 -10.62 0.53
C GLU A 16 12.35 -9.99 -0.29
N TRP A 17 11.10 -10.39 -0.03
CA TRP A 17 9.92 -9.75 -0.59
C TRP A 17 9.75 -8.31 -0.09
N ILE A 18 9.88 -8.07 1.23
CA ILE A 18 9.87 -6.73 1.81
C ILE A 18 11.01 -5.89 1.23
N SER A 19 12.21 -6.45 1.16
CA SER A 19 13.37 -5.75 0.60
C SER A 19 13.18 -5.42 -0.88
N SER A 20 12.51 -6.28 -1.65
CA SER A 20 12.14 -6.05 -3.05
C SER A 20 11.06 -4.97 -3.19
N ALA A 21 10.04 -4.99 -2.34
CA ALA A 21 9.02 -3.95 -2.29
C ALA A 21 9.60 -2.58 -1.88
N CYS A 22 10.50 -2.55 -0.90
CA CYS A 22 11.24 -1.35 -0.53
C CYS A 22 12.14 -0.86 -1.67
N ARG A 23 12.82 -1.77 -2.38
CA ARG A 23 13.60 -1.43 -3.58
C ARG A 23 12.73 -0.91 -4.72
N PHE A 24 11.53 -1.43 -4.87
CA PHE A 24 10.56 -0.98 -5.87
C PHE A 24 10.00 0.41 -5.55
N ALA A 25 9.70 0.66 -4.27
CA ALA A 25 9.28 1.98 -3.79
C ALA A 25 10.42 3.01 -3.86
N THR A 26 11.68 2.56 -3.68
CA THR A 26 12.91 3.37 -3.76
C THR A 26 13.51 3.36 -5.17
N ASP A 27 12.89 2.65 -6.13
CA ASP A 27 13.40 2.52 -7.48
C ASP A 27 13.42 3.91 -8.12
N ARG A 28 14.56 4.27 -8.71
CA ARG A 28 14.84 5.63 -9.23
C ARG A 28 13.96 6.05 -10.41
N ASN A 29 13.05 5.20 -10.86
CA ASN A 29 12.12 5.61 -11.89
C ASN A 29 11.08 6.55 -11.29
N ASP A 30 11.28 7.86 -11.45
CA ASP A 30 10.34 8.88 -11.02
C ASP A 30 8.91 8.60 -11.52
N PHE A 31 8.78 7.87 -12.64
CA PHE A 31 7.49 7.40 -13.13
C PHE A 31 6.79 6.40 -12.19
N ARG A 32 7.50 5.40 -11.63
CA ARG A 32 6.89 4.38 -10.74
C ARG A 32 6.47 4.99 -9.41
N ARG A 33 7.33 5.84 -8.84
CA ARG A 33 7.03 6.54 -7.57
C ARG A 33 5.89 7.52 -7.77
N ASN A 34 5.92 8.32 -8.83
CA ASN A 34 4.84 9.25 -9.17
C ASN A 34 3.53 8.50 -9.44
N LEU A 35 3.58 7.36 -10.14
CA LEU A 35 2.39 6.55 -10.40
C LEU A 35 1.80 5.97 -9.10
N LEU A 36 2.63 5.39 -8.22
CA LEU A 36 2.19 4.88 -6.92
C LEU A 36 1.58 5.98 -6.05
N VAL A 37 2.20 7.16 -6.03
CA VAL A 37 1.73 8.31 -5.25
C VAL A 37 0.40 8.83 -5.80
N ASN A 38 0.28 9.05 -7.11
CA ASN A 38 -0.97 9.53 -7.71
C ASN A 38 -2.10 8.51 -7.54
N LEU A 39 -1.81 7.22 -7.68
CA LEU A 39 -2.80 6.16 -7.50
C LEU A 39 -3.24 6.05 -6.03
N GLY A 40 -2.29 6.14 -5.09
CA GLY A 40 -2.59 6.17 -3.66
C GLY A 40 -3.41 7.40 -3.26
N LEU A 41 -3.05 8.58 -3.76
CA LEU A 41 -3.78 9.82 -3.53
C LEU A 41 -5.20 9.76 -4.10
N PHE A 42 -5.37 9.18 -5.29
CA PHE A 42 -6.68 8.95 -5.89
C PHE A 42 -7.55 8.02 -5.04
N ALA A 43 -7.02 6.86 -4.64
CA ALA A 43 -7.76 5.90 -3.81
C ALA A 43 -8.13 6.48 -2.44
N ALA A 44 -7.20 7.19 -1.79
CA ALA A 44 -7.46 7.88 -0.53
C ALA A 44 -8.53 8.96 -0.69
N GLY A 45 -8.49 9.76 -1.76
CA GLY A 45 -9.51 10.77 -2.05
C GLY A 45 -10.90 10.16 -2.27
N VAL A 46 -10.99 9.06 -3.02
CA VAL A 46 -12.24 8.31 -3.23
C VAL A 46 -12.77 7.75 -1.91
N TRP A 47 -11.89 7.18 -1.08
CA TRP A 47 -12.26 6.66 0.23
C TRP A 47 -12.76 7.78 1.15
N VAL A 48 -12.03 8.89 1.23
CA VAL A 48 -12.42 10.07 2.03
C VAL A 48 -13.78 10.58 1.56
N ALA A 49 -14.00 10.75 0.25
CA ALA A 49 -15.28 11.21 -0.29
C ALA A 49 -16.42 10.24 0.07
N ARG A 50 -16.20 8.92 -0.03
CA ARG A 50 -17.19 7.91 0.37
C ARG A 50 -17.51 7.96 1.86
N ASN A 51 -16.50 8.04 2.72
CA ASN A 51 -16.71 8.05 4.18
C ASN A 51 -17.26 9.39 4.66
N LEU A 52 -16.93 10.52 4.02
CA LEU A 52 -17.57 11.81 4.29
C LEU A 52 -19.03 11.82 3.85
N SER A 53 -19.38 11.28 2.68
CA SER A 53 -20.78 11.17 2.27
C SER A 53 -21.60 10.28 3.21
N ASP A 54 -20.99 9.28 3.82
CA ASP A 54 -21.63 8.40 4.79
C ASP A 54 -21.80 9.09 6.16
N PHE A 55 -20.83 9.91 6.58
CA PHE A 55 -20.91 10.72 7.81
C PHE A 55 -21.85 11.94 7.67
N ASP A 56 -21.95 12.50 6.46
CA ASP A 56 -22.85 13.61 6.12
C ASP A 56 -24.31 13.16 5.95
N LEU A 57 -24.60 11.86 6.15
CA LEU A 57 -25.95 11.32 6.29
C LEU A 57 -26.54 11.50 7.70
N MET A 58 -26.14 12.57 8.40
CA MET A 58 -27.04 13.33 9.28
C MET A 58 -28.10 14.11 8.46
N SER A 59 -28.50 13.62 7.28
CA SER A 59 -29.78 14.01 6.70
C SER A 59 -30.83 13.66 7.77
N PRO A 60 -31.47 14.64 8.43
CA PRO A 60 -32.50 14.32 9.39
C PRO A 60 -33.52 13.41 8.68
N GLN A 61 -33.88 12.30 9.32
CA GLN A 61 -35.04 11.54 8.85
C GLN A 61 -36.18 12.54 8.68
N PRO A 62 -36.88 12.55 7.53
CA PRO A 62 -38.01 13.44 7.36
C PRO A 62 -38.99 13.16 8.49
N VAL A 63 -39.15 14.13 9.41
CA VAL A 63 -40.23 14.09 10.37
C VAL A 63 -41.48 14.58 9.63
N THR A 64 -42.49 13.72 9.64
CA THR A 64 -43.85 13.85 9.09
C THR A 64 -44.01 13.88 7.58
#